data_AF-B4VYA8-F1
#
_entry.id   AF-B4VYA8-F1
#
_cell.length_a   1.000
_cell.length_b   1.000
_cell.length_c   1.000
_cell.angle_alpha   90.00
_cell.angle_beta   90.00
_cell.angle_gamma   90.00
#
_symmetry.space_group_name_H-M   'P 1'
#
loop_
_entity.id
_entity.type
_entity.pdbx_description
1 polymer ?
#
loop_
_entity_poly.entity_id
_entity_poly.type
_entity_poly.pdbx_seq_one_letter_code
_entity_poly.pdbx_strand_id
1 'polypeptide(L)'
;MGQMPQTKSGREWQSLGRWRAIASCSLVGAILGTGVILSPASLNAQPITPAADETGTVVTSNGTQLDITGGRLSRDEANLFHSFEQFGLDSGQIANFLSNPEIRNIFGRVVGGDASIINGLIQVTGGNSNLFLMNPAGIVFGENAWLNVPADFTATTATGIGFGEGNWFNAFGGNEYQDLVGNPNSFAFDLAQPGSVINAGNLAVTEGHNLTLLGGTVISTGELAAPGGNLTVAAVPGESLVRISQPGQLLSLEIAPPRDSEGMLLPVAPLDLATLLTGSGETGETGLTVSEETVQVTDTEFSIGNGDAIANSITAQSATLSASNNLMLVPVGAHRRAPSLVTTGDLNLLAGNTLFARDSVAHPFIAQAGGNLYIQGN
;
A
#
# COMPACT_ATOMS: atom_id res chain seq x y z
N MET A 1 -33.54 41.42 -85.86
CA MET A 1 -32.21 41.19 -85.24
C MET A 1 -32.50 40.70 -83.83
N GLY A 2 -32.33 39.42 -83.44
CA GLY A 2 -31.31 38.40 -83.73
C GLY A 2 -30.52 38.19 -82.40
N GLN A 3 -30.24 37.00 -81.87
CA GLN A 3 -30.40 35.59 -82.24
C GLN A 3 -30.38 34.70 -80.96
N MET A 4 -30.89 33.47 -81.12
CA MET A 4 -30.79 32.23 -80.31
C MET A 4 -29.32 31.74 -80.06
N PRO A 5 -28.99 30.59 -79.38
CA PRO A 5 -29.77 29.32 -79.20
C PRO A 5 -29.62 28.47 -77.90
N GLN A 6 -30.64 27.61 -77.63
CA GLN A 6 -30.66 26.13 -77.34
C GLN A 6 -29.77 25.55 -76.20
N THR A 7 -30.20 24.57 -75.38
CA THR A 7 -30.49 23.15 -75.74
C THR A 7 -31.27 22.35 -74.67
N LYS A 8 -32.25 21.52 -75.13
CA LYS A 8 -32.62 20.10 -74.85
C LYS A 8 -32.41 19.45 -73.46
N SER A 9 -33.15 18.45 -72.97
CA SER A 9 -34.44 17.75 -73.26
C SER A 9 -34.55 16.54 -72.31
N GLY A 10 -35.73 16.14 -71.84
CA GLY A 10 -35.98 14.76 -71.35
C GLY A 10 -37.13 14.65 -70.34
N ARG A 11 -38.23 14.00 -70.74
CA ARG A 11 -39.48 13.79 -69.98
C ARG A 11 -39.50 12.46 -69.23
N GLU A 12 -40.30 12.45 -68.17
CA GLU A 12 -40.84 11.32 -67.39
C GLU A 12 -41.43 10.17 -68.22
N TRP A 13 -41.48 8.95 -67.66
CA TRP A 13 -42.63 8.01 -67.68
C TRP A 13 -42.40 6.73 -66.82
N GLN A 14 -43.37 6.46 -65.93
CA GLN A 14 -44.02 5.17 -65.60
C GLN A 14 -43.46 4.10 -64.62
N SER A 15 -44.32 3.85 -63.62
CA SER A 15 -44.91 2.56 -63.19
C SER A 15 -44.36 1.84 -61.94
N LEU A 16 -45.33 1.55 -61.06
CA LEU A 16 -45.29 0.65 -59.91
C LEU A 16 -45.12 -0.81 -60.33
N GLY A 17 -44.48 -1.61 -59.50
CA GLY A 17 -44.62 -3.07 -59.56
C GLY A 17 -43.57 -3.81 -58.74
N ARG A 18 -43.96 -4.25 -57.54
CA ARG A 18 -43.18 -5.10 -56.63
C ARG A 18 -42.78 -6.43 -57.34
N TRP A 19 -41.84 -7.18 -56.77
CA TRP A 19 -41.98 -8.58 -56.30
C TRP A 19 -40.61 -9.12 -55.85
N ARG A 20 -40.65 -10.09 -54.92
CA ARG A 20 -39.56 -10.57 -54.06
C ARG A 20 -38.75 -11.69 -54.72
N ALA A 21 -37.53 -11.83 -54.18
CA ALA A 21 -36.73 -13.05 -54.01
C ALA A 21 -36.03 -13.66 -55.23
N ILE A 22 -34.70 -13.57 -55.24
CA ILE A 22 -33.82 -14.68 -55.66
C ILE A 22 -32.69 -14.79 -54.63
N ALA A 23 -32.59 -15.97 -54.04
CA ALA A 23 -31.47 -16.43 -53.25
C ALA A 23 -30.43 -17.11 -54.15
N SER A 24 -29.17 -17.05 -53.69
CA SER A 24 -28.07 -18.00 -53.95
C SER A 24 -27.29 -17.89 -55.25
N CYS A 25 -26.03 -17.42 -55.15
CA CYS A 25 -24.88 -18.30 -55.42
C CYS A 25 -23.58 -17.70 -54.90
N SER A 26 -22.78 -18.59 -54.31
CA SER A 26 -21.68 -18.36 -53.39
C SER A 26 -20.41 -17.83 -54.06
N LEU A 27 -19.75 -16.88 -53.42
CA LEU A 27 -18.30 -16.67 -53.56
C LEU A 27 -17.63 -17.20 -52.29
N VAL A 28 -16.83 -18.25 -52.47
CA VAL A 28 -16.02 -18.87 -51.42
C VAL A 28 -14.91 -17.90 -51.04
N GLY A 29 -15.03 -17.31 -49.85
CA GLY A 29 -13.93 -16.64 -49.15
C GLY A 29 -13.72 -17.36 -47.82
N ALA A 30 -12.76 -18.28 -47.78
CA ALA A 30 -12.34 -18.93 -46.54
C ALA A 30 -11.57 -17.92 -45.68
N ILE A 31 -12.29 -17.17 -44.85
CA ILE A 31 -11.68 -16.44 -43.73
C ILE A 31 -11.56 -17.45 -42.60
N LEU A 32 -10.34 -17.98 -42.43
CA LEU A 32 -9.94 -18.70 -41.23
C LEU A 32 -10.15 -17.76 -40.04
N GLY A 33 -11.22 -17.99 -39.30
CA GLY A 33 -11.45 -17.35 -38.01
C GLY A 33 -10.38 -17.83 -37.03
N THR A 34 -9.26 -17.14 -36.99
CA THR A 34 -8.40 -17.13 -35.80
C THR A 34 -9.16 -16.37 -34.73
N GLY A 35 -9.97 -17.09 -33.97
CA GLY A 35 -10.41 -16.61 -32.67
C GLY A 35 -9.15 -16.36 -31.85
N VAL A 36 -8.76 -15.09 -31.72
CA VAL A 36 -7.80 -14.70 -30.69
C VAL A 36 -8.56 -14.90 -29.39
N ILE A 37 -8.33 -16.05 -28.77
CA ILE A 37 -8.69 -16.26 -27.37
C ILE A 37 -7.75 -15.31 -26.61
N LEU A 38 -8.25 -14.11 -26.32
CA LEU A 38 -7.67 -13.26 -25.29
C LEU A 38 -7.91 -14.01 -23.98
N SER A 39 -6.97 -14.88 -23.61
CA SER A 39 -6.89 -15.36 -22.25
C SER A 39 -6.76 -14.13 -21.36
N PRO A 40 -7.61 -13.92 -20.34
CA PRO A 40 -7.34 -12.88 -19.36
C PRO A 40 -5.97 -13.19 -18.78
N ALA A 41 -5.04 -12.24 -18.88
CA ALA A 41 -3.80 -12.34 -18.14
C ALA A 41 -4.19 -12.26 -16.66
N SER A 42 -4.20 -13.40 -15.97
CA SER A 42 -4.19 -13.41 -14.50
C SER A 42 -2.90 -12.71 -14.08
N LEU A 43 -3.01 -11.49 -13.56
CA LEU A 43 -1.89 -10.80 -12.94
C LEU A 43 -1.66 -11.49 -11.59
N ASN A 44 -0.69 -12.39 -11.52
CA ASN A 44 -0.21 -12.91 -10.24
C ASN A 44 0.45 -11.75 -9.46
N ALA A 45 0.43 -11.80 -8.13
CA ALA A 45 1.29 -10.96 -7.32
C ALA A 45 2.75 -11.15 -7.77
N GLN A 46 3.54 -10.09 -7.65
CA GLN A 46 4.97 -10.15 -8.00
C GLN A 46 5.66 -11.08 -7.00
N PRO A 47 6.47 -12.07 -7.46
CA PRO A 47 7.13 -13.00 -6.55
C PRO A 47 8.18 -12.27 -5.69
N ILE A 48 8.43 -12.77 -4.49
CA ILE A 48 9.55 -12.28 -3.68
C ILE A 48 10.86 -12.58 -4.40
N THR A 49 11.55 -11.52 -4.81
CA THR A 49 12.81 -11.60 -5.54
C THR A 49 13.89 -10.91 -4.71
N PRO A 50 14.95 -11.60 -4.27
CA PRO A 50 16.03 -10.97 -3.52
C PRO A 50 16.76 -9.96 -4.40
N ALA A 51 17.20 -8.85 -3.81
CA ALA A 51 18.04 -7.88 -4.51
C ALA A 51 19.45 -8.47 -4.72
N ALA A 52 20.05 -8.17 -5.87
CA ALA A 52 21.43 -8.54 -6.17
C ALA A 52 22.43 -7.55 -5.52
N ASP A 53 22.39 -7.44 -4.19
CA ASP A 53 23.22 -6.50 -3.42
C ASP A 53 24.01 -7.18 -2.29
N GLU A 54 24.70 -6.38 -1.48
CA GLU A 54 25.57 -6.84 -0.41
C GLU A 54 24.84 -7.48 0.79
N THR A 55 23.50 -7.48 0.79
CA THR A 55 22.74 -8.19 1.84
C THR A 55 22.88 -9.69 1.72
N GLY A 56 23.09 -10.23 0.51
CA GLY A 56 23.12 -11.67 0.31
C GLY A 56 21.81 -12.35 0.75
N THR A 57 20.68 -11.68 0.54
CA THR A 57 19.35 -12.22 0.84
C THR A 57 19.07 -13.43 -0.05
N VAL A 58 18.56 -14.51 0.53
CA VAL A 58 18.24 -15.74 -0.19
C VAL A 58 16.79 -16.07 0.04
N VAL A 59 16.07 -16.37 -1.05
CA VAL A 59 14.66 -16.80 -1.01
C VAL A 59 14.58 -18.21 -1.59
N THR A 60 14.14 -19.16 -0.78
CA THR A 60 13.94 -20.56 -1.21
C THR A 60 12.47 -20.94 -1.11
N SER A 61 11.90 -21.44 -2.19
CA SER A 61 10.51 -21.89 -2.21
C SER A 61 10.39 -23.35 -1.76
N ASN A 62 9.46 -23.60 -0.85
CA ASN A 62 9.01 -24.91 -0.40
C ASN A 62 7.48 -24.98 -0.51
N GLY A 63 6.99 -25.34 -1.71
CA GLY A 63 5.56 -25.29 -1.99
C GLY A 63 5.05 -23.85 -2.00
N THR A 64 4.08 -23.54 -1.14
CA THR A 64 3.53 -22.18 -1.00
C THR A 64 4.31 -21.30 -0.01
N GLN A 65 5.29 -21.87 0.72
CA GLN A 65 6.14 -21.13 1.64
C GLN A 65 7.42 -20.67 0.94
N LEU A 66 7.76 -19.39 1.12
CA LEU A 66 8.98 -18.74 0.68
C LEU A 66 9.83 -18.47 1.91
N ASP A 67 10.85 -19.28 2.12
CA ASP A 67 11.79 -19.14 3.23
C ASP A 67 12.85 -18.10 2.87
N ILE A 68 12.93 -17.05 3.68
CA ILE A 68 13.85 -15.93 3.55
C ILE A 68 14.99 -16.15 4.55
N THR A 69 16.20 -16.30 4.02
CA THR A 69 17.44 -16.57 4.76
C THR A 69 18.59 -15.70 4.24
N GLY A 70 19.81 -15.95 4.72
CA GLY A 70 20.97 -15.11 4.40
C GLY A 70 20.82 -13.77 5.11
N GLY A 71 21.04 -12.68 4.38
CA GLY A 71 20.98 -11.33 4.94
C GLY A 71 22.32 -10.88 5.54
N ARG A 72 22.37 -9.60 5.92
CA ARG A 72 23.55 -8.97 6.53
C ARG A 72 23.27 -8.66 7.99
N LEU A 73 24.23 -8.94 8.86
CA LEU A 73 24.13 -8.62 10.28
C LEU A 73 24.78 -7.27 10.59
N SER A 74 24.24 -6.60 11.62
CA SER A 74 24.95 -5.53 12.32
C SER A 74 26.16 -6.09 13.08
N ARG A 75 27.06 -5.20 13.53
CA ARG A 75 28.27 -5.61 14.27
C ARG A 75 27.97 -6.30 15.60
N ASP A 76 26.85 -5.97 16.24
CA ASP A 76 26.38 -6.63 17.46
C ASP A 76 25.52 -7.88 17.19
N GLU A 77 25.36 -8.25 15.91
CA GLU A 77 24.59 -9.40 15.42
C GLU A 77 23.11 -9.40 15.80
N ALA A 78 22.59 -8.30 16.36
CA ALA A 78 21.21 -8.22 16.83
C ALA A 78 20.22 -7.73 15.75
N ASN A 79 20.71 -7.12 14.67
CA ASN A 79 19.90 -6.63 13.56
C ASN A 79 20.24 -7.39 12.27
N LEU A 80 19.23 -7.98 11.64
CA LEU A 80 19.34 -8.74 10.40
C LEU A 80 18.68 -7.97 9.25
N PHE A 81 19.43 -7.69 8.19
CA PHE A 81 18.99 -6.89 7.05
C PHE A 81 18.84 -7.75 5.80
N HIS A 82 17.67 -7.66 5.18
CA HIS A 82 17.31 -8.24 3.90
C HIS A 82 16.95 -7.16 2.89
N SER A 83 17.23 -7.44 1.62
CA SER A 83 16.95 -6.56 0.50
C SER A 83 16.30 -7.34 -0.62
N PHE A 84 15.24 -6.77 -1.17
CA PHE A 84 14.40 -7.38 -2.20
C PHE A 84 14.28 -6.44 -3.38
N GLU A 85 14.36 -6.98 -4.59
CA GLU A 85 13.95 -6.25 -5.79
C GLU A 85 12.42 -6.09 -5.77
N GLN A 86 11.71 -7.18 -5.51
CA GLN A 86 10.26 -7.23 -5.41
C GLN A 86 9.87 -8.02 -4.18
N PHE A 87 8.82 -7.58 -3.49
CA PHE A 87 8.26 -8.29 -2.34
C PHE A 87 6.74 -8.29 -2.46
N GLY A 88 6.20 -9.40 -2.97
CA GLY A 88 4.77 -9.63 -3.07
C GLY A 88 4.40 -11.07 -2.75
N LEU A 89 3.14 -11.27 -2.40
CA LEU A 89 2.58 -12.58 -2.01
C LEU A 89 1.19 -12.75 -2.62
N ASP A 90 0.97 -13.91 -3.25
CA ASP A 90 -0.37 -14.36 -3.64
C ASP A 90 -1.13 -14.95 -2.44
N SER A 91 -2.44 -15.13 -2.62
CA SER A 91 -3.28 -15.85 -1.66
C SER A 91 -2.78 -17.28 -1.43
N GLY A 92 -2.67 -17.64 -0.15
CA GLY A 92 -2.13 -18.93 0.31
C GLY A 92 -0.61 -19.04 0.31
N GLN A 93 0.13 -18.03 -0.18
CA GLN A 93 1.58 -17.98 -0.03
C GLN A 93 1.99 -17.47 1.37
N ILE A 94 3.18 -17.90 1.81
CA ILE A 94 3.77 -17.53 3.10
C ILE A 94 5.16 -16.96 2.86
N ALA A 95 5.43 -15.74 3.29
CA ALA A 95 6.78 -15.21 3.43
C ALA A 95 7.29 -15.53 4.84
N ASN A 96 8.22 -16.47 4.97
CA ASN A 96 8.76 -16.87 6.26
C ASN A 96 10.19 -16.32 6.43
N PHE A 97 10.36 -15.31 7.28
CA PHE A 97 11.67 -14.84 7.69
C PHE A 97 12.25 -15.78 8.74
N LEU A 98 13.39 -16.41 8.41
CA LEU A 98 14.09 -17.27 9.36
C LEU A 98 15.01 -16.44 10.24
N SER A 99 14.71 -16.46 11.53
CA SER A 99 15.46 -15.79 12.57
C SER A 99 16.19 -16.78 13.48
N ASN A 100 16.85 -16.26 14.50
CA ASN A 100 17.38 -17.01 15.63
C ASN A 100 17.15 -16.22 16.94
N PRO A 101 17.40 -16.81 18.13
CA PRO A 101 17.18 -16.13 19.41
C PRO A 101 18.08 -14.91 19.68
N GLU A 102 19.15 -14.72 18.92
CA GLU A 102 20.10 -13.60 19.06
C GLU A 102 19.64 -12.39 18.23
N ILE A 103 18.88 -12.60 17.16
CA ILE A 103 18.31 -11.52 16.35
C ILE A 103 17.15 -10.85 17.09
N ARG A 104 17.29 -9.54 17.31
CA ARG A 104 16.25 -8.68 17.89
C ARG A 104 15.34 -8.08 16.82
N ASN A 105 15.90 -7.64 15.69
CA ASN A 105 15.16 -6.97 14.64
C ASN A 105 15.52 -7.53 13.26
N ILE A 106 14.52 -7.74 12.44
CA ILE A 106 14.65 -8.09 11.02
C ILE A 106 14.15 -6.91 10.20
N PHE A 107 14.94 -6.49 9.23
CA PHE A 107 14.62 -5.40 8.32
C PHE A 107 14.55 -5.93 6.90
N GLY A 108 13.39 -5.85 6.25
CA GLY A 108 13.24 -6.07 4.82
C GLY A 108 13.08 -4.74 4.11
N ARG A 109 13.99 -4.40 3.18
CA ARG A 109 13.81 -3.27 2.25
C ARG A 109 13.46 -3.76 0.85
N VAL A 110 12.62 -3.03 0.14
CA VAL A 110 12.34 -3.24 -1.28
C VAL A 110 12.96 -2.11 -2.08
N VAL A 111 13.77 -2.46 -3.08
CA VAL A 111 14.60 -1.51 -3.84
C VAL A 111 14.25 -1.43 -5.33
N GLY A 112 13.41 -2.33 -5.85
CA GLY A 112 13.09 -2.40 -7.28
C GLY A 112 12.11 -1.33 -7.79
N GLY A 113 11.64 -0.44 -6.92
CA GLY A 113 10.78 0.70 -7.29
C GLY A 113 9.29 0.36 -7.48
N ASP A 114 8.93 -0.92 -7.46
CA ASP A 114 7.54 -1.37 -7.47
C ASP A 114 6.95 -1.44 -6.05
N ALA A 115 5.65 -1.16 -5.94
CA ALA A 115 4.92 -1.32 -4.69
C ALA A 115 4.74 -2.80 -4.32
N SER A 116 4.75 -3.07 -3.01
CA SER A 116 4.56 -4.43 -2.49
C SER A 116 3.09 -4.80 -2.43
N ILE A 117 2.67 -5.81 -3.20
CA ILE A 117 1.32 -6.37 -3.15
C ILE A 117 1.34 -7.68 -2.36
N ILE A 118 0.83 -7.66 -1.13
CA ILE A 118 0.89 -8.76 -0.17
C ILE A 118 -0.52 -9.26 0.11
N ASN A 119 -0.89 -10.38 -0.49
CA ASN A 119 -2.19 -11.03 -0.30
C ASN A 119 -2.02 -12.40 0.36
N GLY A 120 -1.08 -12.56 1.29
CA GLY A 120 -0.76 -13.82 1.95
C GLY A 120 -0.25 -13.65 3.39
N LEU A 121 0.39 -14.68 3.94
CA LEU A 121 0.88 -14.66 5.32
C LEU A 121 2.34 -14.16 5.39
N ILE A 122 2.61 -13.15 6.20
CA ILE A 122 3.98 -12.81 6.61
C ILE A 122 4.24 -13.45 7.97
N GLN A 123 5.35 -14.17 8.08
CA GLN A 123 5.71 -14.94 9.26
C GLN A 123 7.19 -14.75 9.62
N VAL A 124 7.49 -14.82 10.92
CA VAL A 124 8.86 -14.96 11.43
C VAL A 124 8.95 -16.24 12.26
N THR A 125 9.97 -17.06 12.02
CA THR A 125 10.23 -18.30 12.79
C THR A 125 11.67 -18.36 13.29
N GLY A 126 11.94 -19.21 14.29
CA GLY A 126 13.30 -19.46 14.80
C GLY A 126 13.79 -18.48 15.87
N GLY A 127 13.08 -17.36 16.11
CA GLY A 127 13.42 -16.36 17.12
C GLY A 127 12.20 -15.55 17.57
N ASN A 128 12.44 -14.53 18.41
CA ASN A 128 11.41 -13.59 18.86
C ASN A 128 11.77 -12.16 18.41
N SER A 129 11.87 -11.98 17.10
CA SER A 129 12.40 -10.76 16.50
C SER A 129 11.27 -9.85 16.00
N ASN A 130 11.47 -8.54 16.13
CA ASN A 130 10.61 -7.55 15.48
C ASN A 130 10.83 -7.59 13.96
N LEU A 131 9.81 -7.25 13.17
CA LEU A 131 9.89 -7.18 11.72
C LEU A 131 9.56 -5.77 11.21
N PHE A 132 10.49 -5.19 10.46
CA PHE A 132 10.35 -3.92 9.77
C PHE A 132 10.34 -4.17 8.27
N LEU A 133 9.26 -3.77 7.58
CA LEU A 133 9.16 -3.82 6.12
C LEU A 133 9.13 -2.39 5.56
N MET A 134 10.10 -2.06 4.72
CA MET A 134 10.26 -0.73 4.13
C MET A 134 10.15 -0.81 2.61
N ASN A 135 9.17 -0.11 2.03
CA ASN A 135 9.06 0.06 0.59
C ASN A 135 8.57 1.49 0.26
N PRO A 136 9.46 2.40 -0.17
CA PRO A 136 9.09 3.77 -0.52
C PRO A 136 8.04 3.88 -1.64
N ALA A 137 7.93 2.88 -2.52
CA ALA A 137 6.98 2.87 -3.63
C ALA A 137 5.53 2.62 -3.18
N GLY A 138 5.34 2.04 -1.99
CA GLY A 138 4.04 1.73 -1.41
C GLY A 138 3.89 0.27 -0.98
N ILE A 139 2.93 0.01 -0.11
CA ILE A 139 2.61 -1.33 0.41
C ILE A 139 1.10 -1.52 0.41
N VAL A 140 0.62 -2.61 -0.20
CA VAL A 140 -0.79 -3.00 -0.25
C VAL A 140 -0.93 -4.37 0.39
N PHE A 141 -1.57 -4.43 1.55
CA PHE A 141 -2.03 -5.67 2.18
C PHE A 141 -3.44 -5.99 1.66
N GLY A 142 -3.56 -7.05 0.87
CA GLY A 142 -4.82 -7.55 0.33
C GLY A 142 -5.70 -8.21 1.38
N GLU A 143 -6.92 -8.59 0.99
CA GLU A 143 -7.93 -9.16 1.92
C GLU A 143 -7.48 -10.46 2.61
N ASN A 144 -6.57 -11.23 1.99
CA ASN A 144 -6.01 -12.45 2.56
C ASN A 144 -4.65 -12.20 3.25
N ALA A 145 -4.29 -10.95 3.52
CA ALA A 145 -3.08 -10.63 4.26
C ALA A 145 -3.26 -10.93 5.76
N TRP A 146 -2.32 -11.69 6.32
CA TRP A 146 -2.24 -12.02 7.74
C TRP A 146 -0.80 -11.89 8.24
N LEU A 147 -0.66 -11.71 9.55
CA LEU A 147 0.64 -11.69 10.22
C LEU A 147 0.73 -12.86 11.21
N ASN A 148 1.89 -13.52 11.22
CA ASN A 148 2.32 -14.44 12.27
C ASN A 148 3.74 -14.04 12.71
N VAL A 149 3.82 -12.89 13.36
CA VAL A 149 5.06 -12.29 13.86
C VAL A 149 5.06 -12.42 15.38
N PRO A 150 6.15 -12.95 15.99
CA PRO A 150 6.19 -13.23 17.42
C PRO A 150 6.39 -11.96 18.26
N ALA A 151 6.88 -10.88 17.66
CA ALA A 151 7.12 -9.59 18.30
C ALA A 151 6.51 -8.42 17.47
N ASP A 152 7.09 -7.21 17.55
CA ASP A 152 6.51 -6.01 16.93
C ASP A 152 6.58 -6.05 15.39
N PHE A 153 5.58 -5.49 14.72
CA PHE A 153 5.55 -5.33 13.27
C PHE A 153 5.45 -3.87 12.86
N THR A 154 6.31 -3.44 11.96
CA THR A 154 6.29 -2.10 11.36
C THR A 154 6.32 -2.20 9.84
N ALA A 155 5.35 -1.58 9.16
CA ALA A 155 5.37 -1.38 7.71
C ALA A 155 5.48 0.12 7.42
N THR A 156 6.41 0.50 6.55
CA THR A 156 6.69 1.91 6.25
C THR A 156 7.01 2.17 4.78
N THR A 157 6.58 3.33 4.27
CA THR A 157 7.02 3.88 2.97
C THR A 157 8.09 4.96 3.14
N ALA A 158 8.72 5.04 4.32
CA ALA A 158 9.90 5.83 4.56
C ALA A 158 11.04 5.43 3.60
N THR A 159 11.90 6.38 3.28
CA THR A 159 13.14 6.19 2.53
C THR A 159 14.31 5.76 3.40
N GLY A 160 14.19 5.90 4.73
CA GLY A 160 15.20 5.42 5.65
C GLY A 160 14.68 5.17 7.07
N ILE A 161 15.35 4.27 7.77
CA ILE A 161 15.14 3.96 9.19
C ILE A 161 16.40 4.32 9.96
N GLY A 162 16.30 5.23 10.93
CA GLY A 162 17.44 5.77 11.66
C GLY A 162 17.70 5.03 12.97
N PHE A 163 18.98 4.79 13.27
CA PHE A 163 19.47 4.14 14.49
C PHE A 163 20.10 5.13 15.48
N GLY A 164 19.99 6.43 15.21
CA GLY A 164 20.66 7.48 15.97
C GLY A 164 22.07 7.77 15.46
N GLU A 165 22.68 8.86 15.96
CA GLU A 165 24.06 9.27 15.65
C GLU A 165 24.38 9.44 14.14
N GLY A 166 23.36 9.64 13.31
CA GLY A 166 23.50 9.79 11.85
C GLY A 166 23.54 8.47 11.08
N ASN A 167 23.31 7.33 11.75
CA ASN A 167 23.26 6.01 11.12
C ASN A 167 21.86 5.74 10.56
N TRP A 168 21.82 5.39 9.27
CA TRP A 168 20.58 5.20 8.52
C TRP A 168 20.60 3.89 7.74
N PHE A 169 19.52 3.12 7.88
CA PHE A 169 19.18 2.06 6.95
C PHE A 169 18.33 2.65 5.83
N ASN A 170 18.97 2.92 4.70
CA ASN A 170 18.36 3.55 3.54
C ASN A 170 17.73 2.53 2.59
N ALA A 171 16.57 2.87 2.05
CA ALA A 171 15.94 2.13 0.97
C ALA A 171 16.77 2.21 -0.32
N PHE A 172 17.47 3.33 -0.54
CA PHE A 172 18.25 3.58 -1.75
C PHE A 172 19.74 3.67 -1.44
N GLY A 173 20.56 3.27 -2.40
CA GLY A 173 22.02 3.28 -2.25
C GLY A 173 22.54 2.21 -1.28
N GLY A 174 23.81 2.40 -0.91
CA GLY A 174 24.53 1.53 0.02
C GLY A 174 24.15 1.78 1.48
N ASN A 175 24.45 0.80 2.32
CA ASN A 175 24.28 0.90 3.76
C ASN A 175 25.51 0.37 4.49
N GLU A 176 25.92 1.08 5.54
CA GLU A 176 26.97 0.63 6.46
C GLU A 176 26.36 -0.29 7.52
N TYR A 177 25.96 -1.50 7.12
CA TYR A 177 25.20 -2.44 7.96
C TYR A 177 25.83 -2.69 9.34
N GLN A 178 27.16 -2.69 9.43
CA GLN A 178 27.90 -2.92 10.66
C GLN A 178 27.66 -1.83 11.72
N ASP A 179 27.34 -0.60 11.30
CA ASP A 179 27.11 0.54 12.20
C ASP A 179 25.63 0.70 12.59
N LEU A 180 24.72 -0.07 11.97
CA LEU A 180 23.28 -0.09 12.27
C LEU A 180 22.96 -0.93 13.52
N VAL A 181 23.52 -0.52 14.65
CA VAL A 181 23.43 -1.19 15.96
C VAL A 181 22.32 -0.58 16.82
N GLY A 182 21.68 -1.39 17.67
CA GLY A 182 20.64 -0.92 18.59
C GLY A 182 19.24 -0.96 17.98
N ASN A 183 18.36 -0.07 18.45
CA ASN A 183 16.96 -0.03 18.02
C ASN A 183 16.68 1.17 17.11
N PRO A 184 15.82 1.02 16.09
CA PRO A 184 15.29 2.14 15.32
C PRO A 184 14.65 3.21 16.20
N ASN A 185 14.86 4.47 15.85
CA ASN A 185 14.28 5.61 16.58
C ASN A 185 13.70 6.69 15.66
N SER A 186 13.87 6.56 14.34
CA SER A 186 13.41 7.55 13.38
C SER A 186 13.13 6.97 12.01
N PHE A 187 12.28 7.66 11.25
CA PHE A 187 11.92 7.34 9.87
C PHE A 187 12.04 8.61 9.02
N ALA A 188 12.78 8.53 7.92
CA ALA A 188 12.90 9.62 6.96
C ALA A 188 11.91 9.41 5.81
N PHE A 189 11.12 10.43 5.49
CA PHE A 189 10.23 10.49 4.35
C PHE A 189 10.76 11.56 3.42
N ASP A 190 11.88 11.27 2.76
CA ASP A 190 12.58 12.31 2.00
C ASP A 190 11.85 12.64 0.68
N LEU A 191 11.09 11.70 0.12
CA LEU A 191 10.35 11.95 -1.13
C LEU A 191 9.28 13.02 -0.93
N ALA A 192 9.16 13.95 -1.88
CA ALA A 192 8.12 14.99 -1.86
C ALA A 192 6.69 14.39 -1.82
N GLN A 193 6.50 13.23 -2.45
CA GLN A 193 5.28 12.45 -2.35
C GLN A 193 5.64 11.01 -1.97
N PRO A 194 5.58 10.64 -0.68
CA PRO A 194 5.86 9.27 -0.27
C PRO A 194 4.76 8.31 -0.72
N GLY A 195 5.11 7.02 -0.83
CA GLY A 195 4.15 5.98 -1.17
C GLY A 195 3.03 5.81 -0.15
N SER A 196 2.00 5.06 -0.52
CA SER A 196 0.86 4.78 0.35
C SER A 196 0.96 3.41 1.02
N VAL A 197 0.41 3.31 2.24
CA VAL A 197 0.13 2.01 2.88
C VAL A 197 -1.37 1.75 2.84
N ILE A 198 -1.78 0.67 2.18
CA ILE A 198 -3.18 0.26 2.07
C ILE A 198 -3.34 -1.09 2.76
N ASN A 199 -4.31 -1.21 3.66
CA ASN A 199 -4.66 -2.47 4.33
C ASN A 199 -6.13 -2.81 4.11
N ALA A 200 -6.38 -3.91 3.40
CA ALA A 200 -7.68 -4.55 3.28
C ALA A 200 -7.77 -5.89 4.04
N GLY A 201 -6.66 -6.37 4.63
CA GLY A 201 -6.56 -7.65 5.33
C GLY A 201 -6.77 -7.56 6.84
N ASN A 202 -6.37 -8.62 7.55
CA ASN A 202 -6.39 -8.67 9.01
C ASN A 202 -4.95 -8.68 9.55
N LEU A 203 -4.45 -7.52 9.94
CA LEU A 203 -3.11 -7.36 10.48
C LEU A 203 -3.19 -7.37 12.01
N ALA A 204 -2.89 -8.52 12.59
CA ALA A 204 -2.87 -8.73 14.03
C ALA A 204 -1.49 -9.18 14.50
N VAL A 205 -0.95 -8.54 15.53
CA VAL A 205 0.24 -9.01 16.24
C VAL A 205 -0.15 -9.77 17.51
N THR A 206 0.79 -10.55 18.05
CA THR A 206 0.61 -11.28 19.31
C THR A 206 0.40 -10.34 20.50
N GLU A 207 -0.19 -10.85 21.57
CA GLU A 207 -0.49 -10.05 22.76
C GLU A 207 0.77 -9.42 23.36
N GLY A 208 0.71 -8.13 23.69
CA GLY A 208 1.83 -7.38 24.27
C GLY A 208 2.74 -6.68 23.25
N HIS A 209 2.48 -6.86 21.95
CA HIS A 209 3.34 -6.35 20.87
C HIS A 209 2.71 -5.20 20.09
N ASN A 210 3.56 -4.44 19.41
CA ASN A 210 3.17 -3.22 18.72
C ASN A 210 2.96 -3.44 17.22
N LEU A 211 1.96 -2.74 16.67
CA LEU A 211 1.67 -2.69 15.24
C LEU A 211 1.79 -1.24 14.74
N THR A 212 2.69 -0.99 13.79
CA THR A 212 2.94 0.36 13.28
C THR A 212 2.85 0.41 11.76
N LEU A 213 2.00 1.29 11.23
CA LEU A 213 1.87 1.59 9.79
C LEU A 213 2.20 3.06 9.55
N LEU A 214 3.24 3.32 8.76
CA LEU A 214 3.67 4.68 8.42
C LEU A 214 3.69 4.85 6.90
N GLY A 215 3.06 5.89 6.37
CA GLY A 215 3.04 6.11 4.93
C GLY A 215 2.84 7.57 4.58
N GLY A 216 3.01 7.93 3.31
CA GLY A 216 2.57 9.22 2.77
C GLY A 216 1.07 9.41 2.97
N THR A 217 0.33 8.36 2.64
CA THR A 217 -1.09 8.19 2.93
C THR A 217 -1.25 6.80 3.55
N VAL A 218 -2.12 6.67 4.56
CA VAL A 218 -2.43 5.35 5.14
C VAL A 218 -3.92 5.09 5.09
N ILE A 219 -4.33 4.01 4.45
CA ILE A 219 -5.72 3.59 4.34
C ILE A 219 -5.86 2.19 4.91
N SER A 220 -6.65 2.01 5.96
CA SER A 220 -6.99 0.71 6.50
C SER A 220 -8.50 0.50 6.48
N THR A 221 -8.93 -0.32 5.53
CA THR A 221 -10.32 -0.80 5.37
C THR A 221 -10.52 -2.15 6.05
N GLY A 222 -9.43 -2.90 6.27
CA GLY A 222 -9.37 -4.13 7.05
C GLY A 222 -9.23 -3.91 8.55
N GLU A 223 -8.87 -4.98 9.27
CA GLU A 223 -8.69 -4.98 10.73
C GLU A 223 -7.22 -4.76 11.11
N LEU A 224 -7.00 -3.93 12.13
CA LEU A 224 -5.71 -3.73 12.78
C LEU A 224 -5.84 -4.10 14.26
N ALA A 225 -5.03 -5.05 14.72
CA ALA A 225 -5.07 -5.51 16.11
C ALA A 225 -3.68 -5.60 16.74
N ALA A 226 -3.56 -5.00 17.93
CA ALA A 226 -2.39 -5.12 18.82
C ALA A 226 -2.86 -5.33 20.27
N PRO A 227 -3.45 -6.49 20.61
CA PRO A 227 -3.98 -6.75 21.94
C PRO A 227 -2.89 -6.57 22.99
N GLY A 228 -3.14 -5.83 24.07
CA GLY A 228 -2.12 -5.61 25.11
C GLY A 228 -0.88 -4.82 24.66
N GLY A 229 -0.87 -4.26 23.44
CA GLY A 229 0.23 -3.46 22.90
C GLY A 229 -0.24 -2.17 22.23
N ASN A 230 0.68 -1.46 21.60
CA ASN A 230 0.39 -0.16 20.99
C ASN A 230 0.19 -0.28 19.48
N LEU A 231 -0.84 0.40 18.98
CA LEU A 231 -1.12 0.51 17.56
C LEU A 231 -0.88 1.94 17.09
N THR A 232 -0.04 2.12 16.07
CA THR A 232 0.25 3.44 15.50
C THR A 232 -0.04 3.43 14.01
N VAL A 233 -0.88 4.35 13.56
CA VAL A 233 -1.09 4.64 12.13
C VAL A 233 -0.75 6.10 11.93
N ALA A 234 0.20 6.40 11.04
CA ALA A 234 0.58 7.78 10.75
C ALA A 234 0.71 8.04 9.25
N ALA A 235 -0.05 9.02 8.75
CA ALA A 235 0.14 9.61 7.43
C ALA A 235 1.07 10.83 7.54
N VAL A 236 2.27 10.66 7.02
CA VAL A 236 3.42 11.56 7.15
C VAL A 236 3.61 12.27 5.81
N PRO A 237 3.70 13.60 5.78
CA PRO A 237 3.93 14.30 4.53
C PRO A 237 5.33 13.99 4.01
N GLY A 238 5.55 14.24 2.72
CA GLY A 238 6.89 14.22 2.17
C GLY A 238 7.82 15.22 2.83
N GLU A 239 9.12 15.07 2.55
CA GLU A 239 10.17 15.96 3.06
C GLU A 239 10.10 16.08 4.60
N SER A 240 9.86 14.96 5.29
CA SER A 240 9.66 14.92 6.75
C SER A 240 10.45 13.81 7.45
N LEU A 241 10.92 14.10 8.65
CA LEU A 241 11.59 13.18 9.57
C LEU A 241 10.66 12.93 10.76
N VAL A 242 10.28 11.68 10.93
CA VAL A 242 9.51 11.23 12.09
C VAL A 242 10.47 10.68 13.12
N ARG A 243 10.45 11.22 14.34
CA ARG A 243 11.16 10.65 15.48
C ARG A 243 10.18 9.94 16.41
N ILE A 244 10.54 8.74 16.85
CA ILE A 244 9.86 8.04 17.92
C ILE A 244 10.43 8.58 19.24
N SER A 245 9.93 9.72 19.68
CA SER A 245 10.30 10.30 20.97
C SER A 245 9.13 10.13 21.93
N GLN A 246 9.11 8.99 22.63
CA GLN A 246 8.14 8.61 23.67
C GLN A 246 6.74 8.20 23.17
N PRO A 247 6.00 7.37 23.93
CA PRO A 247 4.67 6.90 23.53
C PRO A 247 3.74 8.07 23.20
N GLY A 248 3.23 8.12 21.98
CA GLY A 248 2.17 9.06 21.57
C GLY A 248 2.61 10.44 21.07
N GLN A 249 3.91 10.77 21.02
CA GLN A 249 4.39 12.02 20.42
C GLN A 249 5.25 11.74 19.18
N LEU A 250 4.63 11.88 18.01
CA LEU A 250 5.34 11.96 16.74
C LEU A 250 5.82 13.39 16.56
N LEU A 251 7.12 13.61 16.62
CA LEU A 251 7.73 14.85 16.18
C LEU A 251 8.07 14.70 14.70
N SER A 252 7.34 15.42 13.85
CA SER A 252 7.71 15.59 12.45
C SER A 252 8.61 16.82 12.32
N LEU A 253 9.76 16.66 11.68
CA LEU A 253 10.66 17.75 11.33
C LEU A 253 10.87 17.76 9.82
N GLU A 254 10.79 18.92 9.19
CA GLU A 254 11.05 19.06 7.75
C GLU A 254 12.51 18.68 7.39
N ILE A 255 12.69 17.92 6.32
CA ILE A 255 14.01 17.49 5.81
C ILE A 255 14.12 17.71 4.30
N ALA A 256 15.34 17.90 3.82
CA ALA A 256 15.61 18.03 2.40
C ALA A 256 15.50 16.66 1.69
N PRO A 257 15.01 16.62 0.43
CA PRO A 257 14.79 15.38 -0.32
C PRO A 257 16.08 14.57 -0.54
N PRO A 258 15.97 13.24 -0.73
CA PRO A 258 17.07 12.32 -0.60
C PRO A 258 17.96 12.46 -1.83
N ARG A 259 19.27 12.47 -1.59
CA ARG A 259 20.28 12.58 -2.63
C ARG A 259 21.24 11.40 -2.53
N ASP A 260 21.75 10.95 -3.66
CA ASP A 260 22.85 9.98 -3.69
C ASP A 260 24.14 10.61 -3.09
N SER A 261 25.21 9.81 -3.03
CA SER A 261 26.54 10.24 -2.61
C SER A 261 27.12 11.39 -3.43
N GLU A 262 26.60 11.62 -4.64
CA GLU A 262 26.99 12.70 -5.55
C GLU A 262 26.07 13.93 -5.47
N GLY A 263 25.04 13.91 -4.61
CA GLY A 263 24.10 15.01 -4.44
C GLY A 263 22.96 15.06 -5.48
N MET A 264 22.78 14.01 -6.28
CA MET A 264 21.70 13.89 -7.27
C MET A 264 20.43 13.36 -6.62
N LEU A 265 19.28 13.91 -7.00
CA LEU A 265 17.98 13.39 -6.54
C LEU A 265 17.81 11.96 -7.05
N LEU A 266 17.49 11.04 -6.15
CA LEU A 266 17.19 9.66 -6.50
C LEU A 266 15.85 9.61 -7.25
N PRO A 267 15.81 9.13 -8.50
CA PRO A 267 14.60 9.14 -9.31
C PRO A 267 13.73 7.94 -8.93
N VAL A 268 12.95 8.10 -7.86
CA VAL A 268 11.82 7.20 -7.57
C VAL A 268 10.56 8.02 -7.56
N ALA A 269 9.64 7.66 -8.43
CA ALA A 269 8.28 8.15 -8.40
C ALA A 269 7.43 7.04 -7.78
N PRO A 270 7.03 7.15 -6.50
CA PRO A 270 6.08 6.22 -5.92
C PRO A 270 4.83 6.16 -6.79
N LEU A 271 4.21 4.98 -6.86
CA LEU A 271 2.98 4.84 -7.64
C LEU A 271 1.90 5.73 -7.05
N ASP A 272 1.14 6.41 -7.91
CA ASP A 272 -0.01 7.15 -7.45
C ASP A 272 -1.05 6.20 -6.84
N LEU A 273 -1.81 6.72 -5.88
CA LEU A 273 -2.78 5.93 -5.13
C LEU A 273 -3.84 5.30 -6.04
N ALA A 274 -4.23 5.98 -7.13
CA ALA A 274 -5.18 5.46 -8.10
C ALA A 274 -4.64 4.20 -8.79
N THR A 275 -3.39 4.22 -9.21
CA THR A 275 -2.67 3.12 -9.85
C THR A 275 -2.46 1.96 -8.89
N LEU A 276 -2.17 2.23 -7.61
CA LEU A 276 -2.11 1.17 -6.58
C LEU A 276 -3.45 0.46 -6.40
N LEU A 277 -4.56 1.18 -6.55
CA LEU A 277 -5.91 0.63 -6.42
C LEU A 277 -6.44 -0.04 -7.69
N THR A 278 -5.99 0.39 -8.89
CA THR A 278 -6.43 -0.17 -10.18
C THR A 278 -5.46 -1.20 -10.77
N GLY A 279 -4.19 -1.19 -10.36
CA GLY A 279 -3.12 -2.02 -10.92
C GLY A 279 -3.15 -3.48 -10.46
N SER A 280 -3.87 -3.77 -9.39
CA SER A 280 -4.11 -5.11 -8.86
C SER A 280 -5.44 -5.64 -9.39
N GLY A 281 -5.42 -6.42 -10.47
CA GLY A 281 -6.60 -7.15 -10.97
C GLY A 281 -7.24 -8.15 -9.99
N GLU A 282 -6.72 -8.22 -8.75
CA GLU A 282 -7.13 -9.05 -7.63
C GLU A 282 -7.33 -8.23 -6.33
N THR A 283 -7.33 -6.88 -6.36
CA THR A 283 -7.82 -6.12 -5.20
C THR A 283 -9.32 -6.33 -5.09
N GLY A 284 -9.68 -7.28 -4.24
CA GLY A 284 -10.98 -7.33 -3.60
C GLY A 284 -11.34 -5.95 -3.03
N GLU A 285 -12.64 -5.77 -2.84
CA GLU A 285 -13.36 -4.53 -2.60
C GLU A 285 -12.76 -3.68 -1.43
N THR A 286 -11.70 -2.92 -1.74
CA THR A 286 -11.08 -1.93 -0.83
C THR A 286 -12.07 -0.84 -0.41
N GLY A 287 -13.22 -0.73 -1.10
CA GLY A 287 -14.27 0.25 -0.87
C GLY A 287 -13.79 1.69 -1.01
N LEU A 288 -12.83 1.89 -1.90
CA LEU A 288 -12.46 3.16 -2.50
C LEU A 288 -12.81 3.11 -3.99
N THR A 289 -13.28 4.23 -4.54
CA THR A 289 -13.55 4.39 -5.97
C THR A 289 -12.57 5.37 -6.59
N VAL A 290 -11.98 4.99 -7.72
CA VAL A 290 -11.11 5.87 -8.49
C VAL A 290 -11.95 6.59 -9.55
N SER A 291 -11.96 7.93 -9.54
CA SER A 291 -12.64 8.76 -10.55
C SER A 291 -11.63 9.62 -11.29
N GLU A 292 -11.34 9.25 -12.55
CA GLU A 292 -10.49 9.85 -13.60
C GLU A 292 -9.07 10.34 -13.21
N GLU A 293 -8.85 10.93 -12.03
CA GLU A 293 -7.56 11.39 -11.48
C GLU A 293 -7.54 11.49 -9.94
N THR A 294 -8.67 11.20 -9.24
CA THR A 294 -8.77 11.29 -7.78
C THR A 294 -9.30 10.01 -7.17
N VAL A 295 -8.77 9.65 -6.01
CA VAL A 295 -9.27 8.52 -5.22
C VAL A 295 -10.30 9.05 -4.25
N GLN A 296 -11.52 8.54 -4.33
CA GLN A 296 -12.62 8.91 -3.44
C GLN A 296 -12.99 7.74 -2.55
N VAL A 297 -13.40 8.04 -1.32
CA VAL A 297 -14.09 7.05 -0.50
C VAL A 297 -15.47 6.81 -1.12
N THR A 298 -15.82 5.55 -1.39
CA THR A 298 -17.09 5.17 -2.04
C THR A 298 -18.30 5.83 -1.36
N ASP A 299 -19.17 6.46 -2.18
CA ASP A 299 -20.37 7.19 -1.74
C ASP A 299 -20.13 8.36 -0.77
N THR A 300 -18.96 8.98 -0.88
CA THR A 300 -18.67 10.25 -0.23
C THR A 300 -18.09 11.25 -1.23
N GLU A 301 -18.17 12.54 -0.92
CA GLU A 301 -17.50 13.59 -1.70
C GLU A 301 -16.02 13.75 -1.30
N PHE A 302 -15.47 12.85 -0.47
CA PHE A 302 -14.11 12.99 0.06
C PHE A 302 -13.09 12.41 -0.91
N SER A 303 -12.24 13.29 -1.46
CA SER A 303 -11.01 12.91 -2.15
C SER A 303 -9.90 12.63 -1.13
N ILE A 304 -9.19 11.52 -1.30
CA ILE A 304 -8.01 11.16 -0.52
C ILE A 304 -6.77 11.78 -1.17
N GLY A 305 -6.02 12.54 -0.39
CA GLY A 305 -4.74 13.12 -0.78
C GLY A 305 -3.56 12.60 0.04
N ASN A 306 -2.37 13.14 -0.28
CA ASN A 306 -1.17 12.94 0.51
C ASN A 306 -1.37 13.51 1.92
N GLY A 307 -0.90 12.79 2.94
CA GLY A 307 -1.01 13.18 4.35
C GLY A 307 -2.34 12.82 5.01
N ASP A 308 -3.30 12.26 4.24
CA ASP A 308 -4.55 11.77 4.79
C ASP A 308 -4.39 10.34 5.38
N ALA A 309 -5.15 10.06 6.43
CA ALA A 309 -5.25 8.72 7.00
C ALA A 309 -6.71 8.25 7.13
N ILE A 310 -6.95 6.97 6.88
CA ILE A 310 -8.22 6.27 7.11
C ILE A 310 -7.92 5.02 7.94
N ALA A 311 -8.61 4.83 9.05
CA ALA A 311 -8.52 3.58 9.80
C ALA A 311 -9.83 3.29 10.54
N ASN A 312 -10.46 2.15 10.21
CA ASN A 312 -11.83 1.89 10.63
C ASN A 312 -12.01 0.79 11.66
N SER A 313 -11.11 -0.19 11.76
CA SER A 313 -11.29 -1.32 12.68
C SER A 313 -10.02 -1.52 13.48
N ILE A 314 -10.05 -1.06 14.73
CA ILE A 314 -8.87 -1.02 15.60
C ILE A 314 -9.17 -1.65 16.94
N THR A 315 -8.32 -2.58 17.33
CA THR A 315 -8.31 -3.18 18.67
C THR A 315 -6.90 -3.12 19.24
N ALA A 316 -6.66 -2.37 20.32
CA ALA A 316 -5.33 -2.27 20.92
C ALA A 316 -5.35 -2.04 22.43
N GLN A 317 -4.20 -2.08 23.11
CA GLN A 317 -4.11 -1.46 24.43
C GLN A 317 -4.19 0.06 24.29
N SER A 318 -3.27 0.66 23.53
CA SER A 318 -3.36 2.08 23.19
C SER A 318 -3.24 2.25 21.68
N ALA A 319 -3.97 3.21 21.11
CA ALA A 319 -3.90 3.49 19.69
C ALA A 319 -3.63 4.97 19.42
N THR A 320 -2.77 5.26 18.45
CA THR A 320 -2.52 6.60 17.94
C THR A 320 -2.74 6.62 16.44
N LEU A 321 -3.73 7.38 16.00
CA LEU A 321 -4.00 7.68 14.60
C LEU A 321 -3.57 9.12 14.34
N SER A 322 -2.63 9.31 13.43
CA SER A 322 -2.10 10.61 13.07
C SER A 322 -2.19 10.84 11.57
N ALA A 323 -2.74 11.98 11.17
CA ALA A 323 -2.74 12.43 9.80
C ALA A 323 -2.16 13.84 9.76
N SER A 324 -1.21 14.10 8.87
CA SER A 324 -0.70 15.45 8.65
C SER A 324 -1.73 16.36 7.98
N ASN A 325 -2.67 15.78 7.24
CA ASN A 325 -3.81 16.48 6.67
C ASN A 325 -5.10 16.02 7.35
N ASN A 326 -5.94 15.19 6.70
CA ASN A 326 -7.23 14.79 7.26
C ASN A 326 -7.19 13.37 7.83
N LEU A 327 -7.79 13.19 9.01
CA LEU A 327 -8.08 11.86 9.56
C LEU A 327 -9.56 11.54 9.30
N MET A 328 -9.84 10.53 8.48
CA MET A 328 -11.20 10.13 8.11
C MET A 328 -11.58 8.79 8.75
N LEU A 329 -12.62 8.83 9.56
CA LEU A 329 -13.24 7.69 10.24
C LEU A 329 -14.63 7.51 9.62
N VAL A 330 -14.64 6.97 8.41
CA VAL A 330 -15.85 6.85 7.57
C VAL A 330 -16.00 5.41 7.12
N PRO A 331 -17.21 4.85 7.04
CA PRO A 331 -17.39 3.48 6.57
C PRO A 331 -16.75 3.29 5.19
N VAL A 332 -15.74 2.43 5.11
CA VAL A 332 -15.04 2.05 3.88
C VAL A 332 -15.02 0.53 3.73
N GLY A 333 -14.70 0.04 2.53
CA GLY A 333 -14.72 -1.39 2.17
C GLY A 333 -16.06 -1.92 1.65
N ALA A 334 -15.99 -3.08 0.99
CA ALA A 334 -17.11 -3.92 0.53
C ALA A 334 -18.33 -3.96 1.45
N HIS A 335 -18.02 -4.16 2.73
CA HIS A 335 -18.98 -4.48 3.77
C HIS A 335 -19.41 -3.24 4.56
N ARG A 336 -18.94 -2.04 4.18
CA ARG A 336 -19.20 -0.76 4.86
C ARG A 336 -19.12 -0.91 6.37
N ARG A 337 -18.02 -1.50 6.84
CA ARG A 337 -17.83 -1.74 8.27
C ARG A 337 -17.84 -0.38 8.95
N ALA A 338 -18.73 -0.25 9.93
CA ALA A 338 -18.83 0.97 10.71
C ALA A 338 -17.49 1.15 11.46
N PRO A 339 -16.93 2.36 11.50
CA PRO A 339 -15.67 2.57 12.20
C PRO A 339 -15.84 2.21 13.69
N SER A 340 -15.01 1.27 14.15
CA SER A 340 -14.97 0.76 15.51
C SER A 340 -13.53 0.82 16.01
N LEU A 341 -13.27 1.78 16.89
CA LEU A 341 -12.00 2.01 17.55
C LEU A 341 -12.14 1.60 19.01
N VAL A 342 -11.49 0.50 19.40
CA VAL A 342 -11.58 -0.04 20.76
C VAL A 342 -10.18 -0.15 21.35
N THR A 343 -9.95 0.58 22.43
CA THR A 343 -8.71 0.52 23.21
C THR A 343 -9.00 0.25 24.68
N THR A 344 -8.11 -0.50 25.35
CA THR A 344 -8.20 -0.70 26.81
C THR A 344 -7.50 0.41 27.61
N GLY A 345 -6.63 1.18 26.95
CA GLY A 345 -5.92 2.36 27.43
C GLY A 345 -6.25 3.58 26.56
N ASP A 346 -5.23 4.34 26.18
CA ASP A 346 -5.43 5.64 25.52
C ASP A 346 -5.78 5.49 24.01
N LEU A 347 -6.61 6.39 23.51
CA LEU A 347 -6.93 6.53 22.10
C LEU A 347 -6.64 7.97 21.67
N ASN A 348 -5.65 8.15 20.81
CA ASN A 348 -5.24 9.46 20.28
C ASN A 348 -5.62 9.56 18.80
N LEU A 349 -6.43 10.56 18.47
CA LEU A 349 -6.87 10.88 17.12
C LEU A 349 -6.35 12.27 16.76
N LEU A 350 -5.34 12.33 15.90
CA LEU A 350 -4.59 13.54 15.58
C LEU A 350 -4.75 13.84 14.09
N ALA A 351 -5.35 14.96 13.76
CA ALA A 351 -5.39 15.50 12.40
C ALA A 351 -4.69 16.86 12.38
N GLY A 352 -3.80 17.07 11.42
CA GLY A 352 -3.15 18.37 11.19
C GLY A 352 -4.12 19.40 10.60
N ASN A 353 -5.15 18.96 9.88
CA ASN A 353 -6.24 19.78 9.38
C ASN A 353 -7.58 19.37 10.02
N THR A 354 -8.31 18.42 9.45
CA THR A 354 -9.65 18.07 9.95
C THR A 354 -9.77 16.59 10.28
N LEU A 355 -10.40 16.30 11.42
CA LEU A 355 -10.87 14.96 11.76
C LEU A 355 -12.34 14.83 11.37
N PHE A 356 -12.62 13.90 10.47
CA PHE A 356 -13.97 13.60 10.01
C PHE A 356 -14.39 12.24 10.54
N ALA A 357 -15.51 12.20 11.27
CA ALA A 357 -16.16 10.96 11.67
C ALA A 357 -17.59 10.94 11.12
N ARG A 358 -17.97 9.89 10.39
CA ARG A 358 -19.33 9.73 9.89
C ARG A 358 -20.09 8.74 10.77
N ASP A 359 -21.13 9.23 11.41
CA ASP A 359 -22.06 8.44 12.21
C ASP A 359 -23.42 8.30 11.50
N SER A 360 -24.03 7.13 11.60
CA SER A 360 -25.37 6.87 11.07
C SER A 360 -26.03 5.70 11.77
N VAL A 361 -27.36 5.60 11.70
CA VAL A 361 -28.09 4.46 12.28
C VAL A 361 -27.66 3.12 11.65
N ALA A 362 -27.31 3.11 10.36
CA ALA A 362 -26.87 1.91 9.65
C ALA A 362 -25.39 1.58 9.92
N HIS A 363 -24.56 2.59 10.14
CA HIS A 363 -23.12 2.48 10.37
C HIS A 363 -22.72 3.42 11.50
N PRO A 364 -22.88 3.01 12.77
CA PRO A 364 -22.58 3.86 13.91
C PRO A 364 -21.08 4.04 14.09
N PHE A 365 -20.64 5.26 14.38
CA PHE A 365 -19.26 5.50 14.78
C PHE A 365 -19.06 5.08 16.24
N ILE A 366 -18.14 4.14 16.48
CA ILE A 366 -17.83 3.65 17.82
C ILE A 366 -16.37 3.97 18.14
N ALA A 367 -16.17 4.76 19.20
CA ALA A 367 -14.86 4.97 19.81
C ALA A 367 -14.96 4.69 21.31
N GLN A 368 -14.23 3.67 21.76
CA GLN A 368 -14.15 3.27 23.16
C GLN A 368 -12.67 3.32 23.58
N ALA A 369 -12.36 4.19 24.54
CA ALA A 369 -11.07 4.22 25.21
C ALA A 369 -11.25 3.82 26.67
N GLY A 370 -10.47 2.84 27.13
CA GLY A 370 -10.42 2.48 28.55
C GLY A 370 -9.59 3.48 29.38
N GLY A 371 -8.71 4.24 28.73
CA GLY A 371 -7.96 5.37 29.27
C GLY A 371 -8.49 6.72 28.75
N ASN A 372 -7.59 7.59 28.31
CA ASN A 372 -7.93 8.90 27.76
C ASN A 372 -8.29 8.80 26.27
N LEU A 373 -9.32 9.53 25.86
CA LEU A 373 -9.59 9.81 24.46
C LEU A 373 -9.12 11.24 24.13
N TYR A 374 -8.06 11.34 23.33
CA TYR A 374 -7.54 12.61 22.84
C TYR A 374 -7.93 12.80 21.37
N ILE A 375 -8.49 13.95 21.04
CA ILE A 375 -8.95 14.29 19.70
C ILE A 375 -8.43 15.68 19.36
N GLN A 376 -7.70 15.80 18.26
CA GLN A 376 -7.13 17.05 17.77
C GLN A 376 -7.39 17.21 16.27
N GLY A 377 -7.87 18.40 15.91
CA GLY A 377 -7.95 18.96 14.57
C GLY A 377 -7.71 20.47 14.65
N ASN A 378 -7.41 21.12 13.53
CA ASN A 378 -7.16 22.57 13.43
C ASN A 378 -8.42 23.35 13.09
#